data_AF-A0A1D7XZT6-F1
#
_entry.id   AF-A0A1D7XZT6-F1
#
_cell.length_a   1.000
_cell.length_b   1.000
_cell.length_c   1.000
_cell.angle_alpha   90.00
_cell.angle_beta   90.00
_cell.angle_gamma   90.00
#
_symmetry.space_group_name_H-M   'P 1'
#
loop_
_entity.id
_entity.type
_entity.pdbx_description
1 polymer ?
#
loop_
_entity_poly.entity_id
_entity_poly.type
_entity_poly.pdbx_seq_one_letter_code
_entity_poly.pdbx_strand_id
1 'polypeptide(L)'
;MNNTTSTMRNYLLIGLLLGLFVACETKTDSFAITNHSVGMLTDSTKVNALKVVFANDSISKYIGGDEFTGSTNTISIFEKGTGILLLELDPNYSLDSLSTIRTVRIMDARFKNKDGLNTLSTFGDINSKYTVSSIQNTLRSLIISVDEINAYFTLNKTELPEEMRYDMNQKIEAISIPETAKIKDFYMQWY
;
A
#
# COMPACT_ATOMS: atom_id res chain seq x y z
N MET A 1 56.14 31.65 34.10
CA MET A 1 55.57 31.55 32.74
C MET A 1 55.34 30.09 32.41
N ASN A 2 54.06 29.76 32.26
CA ASN A 2 53.32 28.61 31.69
C ASN A 2 54.09 27.40 31.17
N ASN A 3 53.51 26.20 31.41
CA ASN A 3 53.22 25.23 30.35
C ASN A 3 52.20 24.19 30.82
N THR A 4 50.92 24.50 30.60
CA THR A 4 49.74 23.63 30.81
C THR A 4 49.11 23.33 29.45
N THR A 5 49.69 22.43 28.66
CA THR A 5 49.15 22.10 27.33
C THR A 5 49.52 20.67 26.90
N SER A 6 48.94 19.65 27.52
CA SER A 6 48.97 18.30 26.91
C SER A 6 47.80 17.37 27.27
N THR A 7 46.86 17.75 28.13
CA THR A 7 45.76 16.85 28.55
C THR A 7 44.47 17.07 27.75
N MET A 8 44.16 18.29 27.28
CA MET A 8 42.92 18.56 26.52
C MET A 8 42.88 17.93 25.11
N ARG A 9 44.02 17.66 24.48
CA ARG A 9 44.07 17.14 23.11
C ARG A 9 43.61 15.67 23.01
N ASN A 10 43.74 14.90 24.10
CA ASN A 10 43.29 13.50 24.13
C ASN A 10 41.78 13.36 24.42
N TYR A 11 41.17 14.25 25.20
CA TYR A 11 39.73 14.20 25.47
C TYR A 11 38.88 14.65 24.26
N LEU A 12 39.42 15.54 23.42
CA LEU A 12 38.80 15.92 22.13
C LEU A 12 38.77 14.75 21.13
N LEU A 13 39.76 13.86 21.18
CA LEU A 13 39.80 12.64 20.34
C LEU A 13 38.87 11.53 20.86
N ILE A 14 38.66 11.44 22.18
CA ILE A 14 37.75 10.46 22.79
C ILE A 14 36.27 10.87 22.59
N GLY A 15 35.96 12.16 22.64
CA GLY A 15 34.61 12.67 22.34
C GLY A 15 34.18 12.45 20.88
N LEU A 16 35.13 12.45 19.93
CA LEU A 16 34.85 12.23 18.51
C LEU A 16 34.55 10.76 18.18
N LEU A 17 35.01 9.81 19.00
CA LEU A 17 34.78 8.37 18.79
C LEU A 17 33.40 7.89 19.30
N LEU A 18 32.78 8.63 20.22
CA LEU A 18 31.49 8.27 20.84
C LEU A 18 30.26 8.71 20.01
N GLY A 19 30.44 9.53 18.97
CA GLY A 19 29.35 10.04 18.13
C GLY A 19 28.96 9.15 16.94
N LEU A 20 29.68 8.06 16.66
CA LEU A 20 29.54 7.30 15.40
C LEU A 20 28.51 6.14 15.42
N PHE A 21 27.76 5.95 16.51
CA PHE A 21 26.89 4.76 16.68
C PHE A 21 25.39 5.05 16.78
N VAL A 22 24.91 6.14 16.18
CA VAL A 22 23.45 6.33 15.99
C VAL A 22 23.08 6.39 14.50
N ALA A 23 23.62 5.46 13.72
CA ALA A 23 22.94 5.03 12.51
C ALA A 23 21.95 3.92 12.91
N CYS A 24 20.77 4.32 13.37
CA CYS A 24 19.66 3.39 13.49
C CYS A 24 19.24 3.06 12.05
N GLU A 25 19.77 1.97 11.48
CA GLU A 25 19.15 1.36 10.30
C GLU A 25 17.76 0.89 10.74
N THR A 26 16.75 1.75 10.58
CA THR A 26 15.37 1.30 10.62
C THR A 26 15.24 0.35 9.45
N LYS A 27 15.26 -0.96 9.74
CA LYS A 27 14.99 -2.00 8.77
C LYS A 27 13.54 -1.79 8.33
N THR A 28 13.33 -1.00 7.28
CA THR A 28 12.00 -0.76 6.72
C THR A 28 11.47 -2.11 6.28
N ASP A 29 10.37 -2.55 6.89
CA ASP A 29 9.74 -3.80 6.49
C ASP A 29 9.19 -3.63 5.07
N SER A 30 9.83 -4.31 4.12
CA SER A 30 9.49 -4.25 2.69
C SER A 30 8.04 -4.67 2.40
N PHE A 31 7.37 -5.32 3.34
CA PHE A 31 5.98 -5.75 3.23
C PHE A 31 5.04 -5.06 4.23
N ALA A 32 5.45 -3.95 4.85
CA ALA A 32 4.54 -3.17 5.70
C ALA A 32 3.60 -2.28 4.88
N ILE A 33 2.35 -2.20 5.31
CA ILE A 33 1.36 -1.23 4.82
C ILE A 33 1.10 -0.18 5.91
N THR A 34 1.17 1.09 5.53
CA THR A 34 0.76 2.24 6.34
C THR A 34 -0.15 3.16 5.51
N ASN A 35 -0.75 4.16 6.15
CA ASN A 35 -1.60 5.14 5.47
C ASN A 35 -0.90 5.87 4.31
N HIS A 36 0.43 5.98 4.35
CA HIS A 36 1.25 6.78 3.43
C HIS A 36 2.31 5.95 2.70
N SER A 37 2.38 4.63 2.95
CA SER A 37 3.39 3.78 2.34
C SER A 37 2.96 2.32 2.19
N VAL A 38 3.49 1.68 1.15
CA VAL A 38 3.38 0.23 0.91
C VAL A 38 4.79 -0.28 0.61
N GLY A 39 5.41 -0.95 1.57
CA GLY A 39 6.83 -1.28 1.53
C GLY A 39 7.67 -0.02 1.34
N MET A 40 8.43 0.03 0.23
CA MET A 40 9.27 1.17 -0.12
C MET A 40 8.54 2.28 -0.89
N LEU A 41 7.33 2.03 -1.38
CA LEU A 41 6.52 3.02 -2.09
C LEU A 41 5.86 3.98 -1.10
N THR A 42 5.92 5.28 -1.38
CA THR A 42 5.22 6.33 -0.59
C THR A 42 4.22 7.10 -1.45
N ASP A 43 3.29 7.80 -0.82
CA ASP A 43 2.34 8.71 -1.47
C ASP A 43 2.98 9.87 -2.24
N SER A 44 4.20 10.25 -1.87
CA SER A 44 5.01 11.24 -2.59
C SER A 44 5.82 10.66 -3.76
N THR A 45 5.82 9.34 -3.96
CA THR A 45 6.64 8.69 -4.99
C THR A 45 6.11 9.02 -6.37
N LYS A 46 6.98 9.58 -7.22
CA LYS A 46 6.67 9.88 -8.61
C LYS A 46 6.90 8.67 -9.51
N VAL A 47 6.17 8.59 -10.61
CA VAL A 47 6.29 7.52 -11.61
C VAL A 47 7.74 7.36 -12.11
N ASN A 48 8.47 8.45 -12.34
CA ASN A 48 9.87 8.39 -12.79
C ASN A 48 10.86 7.85 -11.73
N ALA A 49 10.48 7.88 -10.44
CA ALA A 49 11.30 7.39 -9.34
C ALA A 49 11.08 5.89 -9.08
N LEU A 50 10.07 5.26 -9.67
CA LEU A 50 9.75 3.85 -9.46
C LEU A 50 10.92 2.91 -9.76
N LYS A 51 11.74 3.22 -10.78
CA LYS A 51 12.95 2.42 -11.11
C LYS A 51 13.98 2.40 -9.98
N VAL A 52 14.01 3.43 -9.14
CA VAL A 52 14.89 3.52 -7.99
C VAL A 52 14.26 2.82 -6.78
N VAL A 53 12.98 3.10 -6.51
CA VAL A 53 12.22 2.49 -5.40
C VAL A 53 12.17 0.96 -5.52
N PHE A 54 11.96 0.46 -6.74
CA PHE A 54 11.84 -0.95 -7.06
C PHE A 54 13.08 -1.48 -7.82
N ALA A 55 14.29 -1.01 -7.47
CA ALA A 55 15.53 -1.40 -8.15
C ALA A 55 15.78 -2.92 -8.11
N ASN A 56 15.31 -3.59 -7.06
CA ASN A 56 15.43 -5.03 -6.89
C ASN A 56 14.31 -5.82 -7.57
N ASP A 57 13.26 -5.17 -8.02
CA ASP A 57 12.07 -5.79 -8.63
C ASP A 57 12.05 -5.56 -10.15
N SER A 58 11.02 -6.11 -10.78
CA SER A 58 10.72 -5.97 -12.20
C SER A 58 9.48 -5.11 -12.38
N ILE A 59 9.56 -4.08 -13.23
CA ILE A 59 8.46 -3.16 -13.49
C ILE A 59 7.96 -3.40 -14.91
N SER A 60 6.67 -3.71 -15.05
CA SER A 60 5.97 -3.70 -16.34
C SER A 60 5.06 -2.48 -16.40
N LYS A 61 5.15 -1.72 -17.48
CA LYS A 61 4.22 -0.63 -17.77
C LYS A 61 3.41 -1.03 -18.98
N TYR A 62 2.09 -1.11 -18.82
CA TYR A 62 1.23 -1.15 -19.98
C TYR A 62 1.18 0.26 -20.58
N ILE A 63 1.53 0.36 -21.87
CA ILE A 63 1.39 1.59 -22.65
C ILE A 63 0.28 1.33 -23.65
N GLY A 64 -0.96 1.65 -23.27
CA GLY A 64 -2.11 1.61 -24.18
C GLY A 64 -2.04 2.81 -25.12
N GLY A 65 -1.80 2.56 -26.40
CA GLY A 65 -1.82 3.59 -27.46
C GLY A 65 -3.19 3.78 -28.11
N ASP A 66 -4.23 3.15 -27.57
CA ASP A 66 -5.56 3.07 -28.16
C ASP A 66 -6.61 3.38 -27.08
N GLU A 67 -7.13 4.61 -27.13
CA GLU A 67 -8.21 5.14 -26.28
C GLU A 67 -9.52 4.34 -26.39
N PHE A 68 -9.68 3.46 -27.40
CA PHE A 68 -10.85 2.62 -27.59
C PHE A 68 -10.80 1.32 -26.78
N THR A 69 -9.64 0.88 -26.31
CA THR A 69 -9.50 -0.38 -25.55
C THR A 69 -9.87 -0.25 -24.06
N GLY A 70 -10.12 0.96 -23.56
CA GLY A 70 -10.41 1.20 -22.14
C GLY A 70 -9.29 0.76 -21.20
N SER A 71 -8.06 0.61 -21.72
CA SER A 71 -6.95 0.04 -20.98
C SER A 71 -6.37 1.06 -19.99
N THR A 72 -6.32 0.66 -18.72
CA THR A 72 -5.71 1.47 -17.66
C THR A 72 -4.19 1.47 -17.86
N ASN A 73 -3.53 2.64 -17.72
CA ASN A 73 -2.07 2.73 -17.72
C ASN A 73 -1.47 2.23 -16.40
N THR A 74 -1.96 1.07 -15.94
CA THR A 74 -1.57 0.42 -14.71
C THR A 74 -0.12 -0.06 -14.84
N ILE A 75 0.64 0.20 -13.78
CA ILE A 75 2.04 -0.21 -13.66
C ILE A 75 2.07 -1.42 -12.73
N SER A 76 2.55 -2.56 -13.22
CA SER A 76 2.65 -3.79 -12.45
C SER A 76 4.07 -3.99 -11.93
N ILE A 77 4.19 -4.26 -10.63
CA ILE A 77 5.47 -4.53 -9.95
C ILE A 77 5.56 -6.02 -9.65
N PHE A 78 6.63 -6.66 -10.09
CA PHE A 78 6.87 -8.09 -9.92
C PHE A 78 8.14 -8.34 -9.14
N GLU A 79 8.12 -9.33 -8.25
CA GLU A 79 9.31 -9.82 -7.58
C GLU A 79 10.27 -10.42 -8.61
N LYS A 80 11.51 -9.90 -8.63
CA LYS A 80 12.52 -10.37 -9.58
C LYS A 80 12.92 -11.81 -9.25
N GLY A 81 13.05 -12.65 -10.27
CA GLY A 81 13.41 -14.06 -10.13
C GLY A 81 12.20 -14.98 -10.01
N THR A 82 11.25 -14.68 -9.12
CA THR A 82 10.02 -15.51 -8.97
C THR A 82 8.93 -15.13 -9.96
N GLY A 83 8.87 -13.85 -10.36
CA GLY A 83 7.81 -13.33 -11.23
C GLY A 83 6.47 -13.14 -10.52
N ILE A 84 6.42 -13.24 -9.19
CA ILE A 84 5.20 -13.00 -8.42
C ILE A 84 4.78 -11.53 -8.58
N LEU A 85 3.51 -11.29 -8.90
CA LEU A 85 2.94 -9.95 -8.95
C LEU A 85 2.77 -9.42 -7.52
N LEU A 86 3.47 -8.34 -7.18
CA LEU A 86 3.47 -7.73 -5.86
C LEU A 86 2.39 -6.66 -5.73
N LEU A 87 2.37 -5.72 -6.68
CA LEU A 87 1.53 -4.52 -6.64
C LEU A 87 1.07 -4.13 -8.05
N GLU A 88 -0.11 -3.52 -8.14
CA GLU A 88 -0.53 -2.75 -9.32
C GLU A 88 -0.74 -1.29 -8.92
N LEU A 89 -0.14 -0.37 -9.68
CA LEU A 89 -0.08 1.05 -9.36
C LEU A 89 -0.80 1.86 -10.44
N ASP A 90 -1.71 2.72 -10.01
CA ASP A 90 -2.38 3.69 -10.89
C ASP A 90 -1.97 5.11 -10.51
N PRO A 91 -1.34 5.87 -11.43
CA PRO A 91 -0.95 7.25 -11.17
C PRO A 91 -2.15 8.20 -11.17
N ASN A 92 -1.95 9.39 -10.57
CA ASN A 92 -2.92 10.47 -10.63
C ASN A 92 -3.26 10.86 -12.07
N TYR A 93 -2.22 11.02 -12.89
CA TYR A 93 -2.31 11.34 -14.31
C TYR A 93 -1.58 10.25 -15.11
N SER A 94 -2.34 9.58 -15.97
CA SER A 94 -1.79 8.60 -16.90
C SER A 94 -0.71 9.21 -17.78
N LEU A 95 0.34 8.44 -18.05
CA LEU A 95 1.47 8.82 -18.92
C LEU A 95 2.30 10.04 -18.46
N ASP A 96 2.01 10.65 -17.31
CA ASP A 96 2.85 11.69 -16.72
C ASP A 96 3.90 11.08 -15.77
N SER A 97 5.17 11.27 -16.09
CA SER A 97 6.30 10.74 -15.31
C SER A 97 6.51 11.45 -13.97
N LEU A 98 6.00 12.67 -13.82
CA LEU A 98 6.07 13.45 -12.58
C LEU A 98 4.87 13.23 -11.67
N SER A 99 3.83 12.54 -12.17
CA SER A 99 2.65 12.18 -11.40
C SER A 99 3.01 11.26 -10.23
N THR A 100 2.33 11.46 -9.10
CA THR A 100 2.37 10.55 -7.95
C THR A 100 1.40 9.39 -8.14
N ILE A 101 1.62 8.32 -7.39
CA ILE A 101 0.69 7.18 -7.36
C ILE A 101 -0.56 7.56 -6.58
N ARG A 102 -1.74 7.32 -7.16
CA ARG A 102 -3.03 7.56 -6.50
C ARG A 102 -3.56 6.30 -5.84
N THR A 103 -3.48 5.17 -6.55
CA THR A 103 -4.03 3.91 -6.07
C THR A 103 -2.96 2.83 -6.13
N VAL A 104 -2.88 2.04 -5.07
CA VAL A 104 -2.02 0.87 -4.96
C VAL A 104 -2.89 -0.34 -4.68
N ARG A 105 -2.99 -1.27 -5.61
CA ARG A 105 -3.60 -2.58 -5.36
C ARG A 105 -2.56 -3.54 -4.82
N ILE A 106 -2.86 -4.14 -3.68
CA ILE A 106 -2.00 -5.14 -3.04
C ILE A 106 -2.33 -6.51 -3.66
N MET A 107 -1.32 -7.17 -4.21
CA MET A 107 -1.50 -8.47 -4.88
C MET A 107 -0.90 -9.63 -4.06
N ASP A 108 0.15 -9.37 -3.29
CA ASP A 108 0.85 -10.39 -2.50
C ASP A 108 0.45 -10.33 -1.01
N ALA A 109 0.11 -11.49 -0.43
CA ALA A 109 -0.37 -11.62 0.95
C ALA A 109 0.70 -11.36 2.02
N ARG A 110 1.98 -11.28 1.66
CA ARG A 110 3.06 -10.88 2.56
C ARG A 110 2.87 -9.44 3.04
N PHE A 111 2.29 -8.58 2.20
CA PHE A 111 1.98 -7.21 2.57
C PHE A 111 0.90 -7.16 3.64
N LYS A 112 1.19 -6.53 4.77
CA LYS A 112 0.25 -6.39 5.88
C LYS A 112 0.42 -5.08 6.62
N ASN A 113 -0.67 -4.57 7.16
CA ASN A 113 -0.61 -3.41 8.05
C ASN A 113 -0.27 -3.83 9.50
N LYS A 114 -0.16 -2.84 10.39
CA LYS A 114 0.15 -3.05 11.82
C LYS A 114 -0.84 -3.98 12.55
N ASP A 115 -2.08 -4.06 12.07
CA ASP A 115 -3.13 -4.88 12.67
C ASP A 115 -3.29 -6.24 11.98
N GLY A 116 -2.36 -6.57 11.07
CA GLY A 116 -2.28 -7.87 10.39
C GLY A 116 -3.16 -8.03 9.15
N LEU A 117 -3.83 -6.97 8.70
CA LEU A 117 -4.70 -7.02 7.53
C LEU A 117 -3.88 -7.17 6.24
N ASN A 118 -4.18 -8.19 5.44
CA ASN A 118 -3.59 -8.48 4.14
C ASN A 118 -4.65 -8.98 3.14
N THR A 119 -4.23 -9.37 1.93
CA THR A 119 -5.11 -9.86 0.84
C THR A 119 -5.91 -11.14 1.15
N LEU A 120 -5.59 -11.87 2.22
CA LEU A 120 -6.29 -13.09 2.64
C LEU A 120 -7.36 -12.84 3.72
N SER A 121 -7.51 -11.60 4.17
CA SER A 121 -8.43 -11.24 5.25
C SER A 121 -9.89 -11.36 4.83
N THR A 122 -10.78 -11.39 5.81
CA THR A 122 -12.24 -11.36 5.57
C THR A 122 -12.85 -10.00 5.90
N PHE A 123 -14.12 -9.82 5.57
CA PHE A 123 -14.89 -8.67 6.03
C PHE A 123 -14.88 -8.55 7.56
N GLY A 124 -14.95 -9.66 8.29
CA GLY A 124 -14.91 -9.63 9.74
C GLY A 124 -13.56 -9.20 10.32
N ASP A 125 -12.46 -9.51 9.64
CA ASP A 125 -11.14 -8.99 10.02
C ASP A 125 -11.08 -7.46 9.92
N ILE A 126 -11.82 -6.87 8.98
CA ILE A 126 -11.93 -5.42 8.80
C ILE A 126 -12.88 -4.84 9.85
N ASN A 127 -14.10 -5.37 9.91
CA ASN A 127 -15.20 -4.87 10.74
C ASN A 127 -14.91 -4.95 12.25
N SER A 128 -14.07 -5.91 12.68
CA SER A 128 -13.65 -6.04 14.07
C SER A 128 -12.56 -5.05 14.51
N LYS A 129 -11.85 -4.42 13.55
CA LYS A 129 -10.68 -3.57 13.83
C LYS A 129 -10.90 -2.11 13.43
N TYR A 130 -11.80 -1.87 12.48
CA TYR A 130 -11.96 -0.56 11.85
C TYR A 130 -13.42 -0.16 11.69
N THR A 131 -13.66 1.15 11.63
CA THR A 131 -14.98 1.68 11.30
C THR A 131 -15.15 1.76 9.79
N VAL A 132 -16.15 1.07 9.25
CA VAL A 132 -16.48 1.16 7.81
C VAL A 132 -17.06 2.55 7.50
N SER A 133 -16.36 3.31 6.66
CA SER A 133 -16.77 4.66 6.22
C SER A 133 -17.91 4.63 5.22
N SER A 134 -17.86 3.71 4.25
CA SER A 134 -18.91 3.56 3.26
C SER A 134 -18.97 2.15 2.65
N ILE A 135 -20.16 1.79 2.16
CA ILE A 135 -20.41 0.54 1.44
C ILE A 135 -21.13 0.91 0.15
N GLN A 136 -20.49 0.66 -0.99
CA GLN A 136 -21.07 0.89 -2.31
C GLN A 136 -21.49 -0.44 -2.94
N ASN A 137 -22.74 -0.54 -3.36
CA ASN A 137 -23.32 -1.71 -3.99
C ASN A 137 -23.19 -1.60 -5.52
N THR A 138 -22.27 -2.34 -6.12
CA THR A 138 -22.06 -2.33 -7.59
C THR A 138 -22.70 -3.55 -8.25
N LEU A 139 -22.59 -3.67 -9.57
CA LEU A 139 -23.14 -4.81 -10.29
C LEU A 139 -22.56 -6.17 -9.85
N ARG A 140 -21.27 -6.23 -9.51
CA ARG A 140 -20.56 -7.50 -9.25
C ARG A 140 -19.94 -7.59 -7.86
N SER A 141 -19.73 -6.46 -7.20
CA SER A 141 -19.04 -6.41 -5.92
C SER A 141 -19.62 -5.35 -4.99
N LEU A 142 -19.35 -5.51 -3.70
CA LEU A 142 -19.38 -4.40 -2.78
C LEU A 142 -18.01 -3.72 -2.78
N ILE A 143 -17.98 -2.39 -2.64
CA ILE A 143 -16.78 -1.63 -2.31
C ILE A 143 -16.94 -1.13 -0.88
N ILE A 144 -16.01 -1.52 -0.02
CA ILE A 144 -16.00 -1.19 1.42
C ILE A 144 -14.85 -0.22 1.65
N SER A 145 -15.14 1.02 2.05
CA SER A 145 -14.12 2.03 2.33
C SER A 145 -13.86 2.16 3.82
N VAL A 146 -12.60 2.37 4.18
CA VAL A 146 -12.13 2.60 5.55
C VAL A 146 -11.16 3.78 5.52
N ASP A 147 -11.67 4.98 5.78
CA ASP A 147 -10.91 6.21 5.58
C ASP A 147 -9.76 6.35 6.58
N GLU A 148 -9.89 5.81 7.80
CA GLU A 148 -8.86 5.90 8.84
C GLU A 148 -7.51 5.28 8.44
N ILE A 149 -7.51 4.35 7.49
CA ILE A 149 -6.31 3.70 6.94
C ILE A 149 -6.12 3.98 5.45
N ASN A 150 -6.85 4.93 4.86
CA ASN A 150 -6.77 5.24 3.43
C ASN A 150 -6.96 4.00 2.53
N ALA A 151 -7.85 3.09 2.91
CA ALA A 151 -8.03 1.81 2.22
C ALA A 151 -9.46 1.61 1.73
N TYR A 152 -9.59 0.82 0.67
CA TYR A 152 -10.86 0.22 0.30
C TYR A 152 -10.68 -1.21 -0.19
N PHE A 153 -11.73 -1.99 -0.01
CA PHE A 153 -11.76 -3.42 -0.28
C PHE A 153 -12.91 -3.73 -1.21
N THR A 154 -12.78 -4.77 -2.02
CA THR A 154 -13.90 -5.30 -2.77
C THR A 154 -14.30 -6.68 -2.24
N LEU A 155 -15.60 -6.94 -2.16
CA LEU A 155 -16.15 -8.27 -1.88
C LEU A 155 -16.96 -8.70 -3.10
N ASN A 156 -16.84 -9.95 -3.55
CA ASN A 156 -17.72 -10.46 -4.60
C ASN A 156 -19.15 -10.57 -4.05
N LYS A 157 -20.17 -10.20 -4.84
CA LYS A 157 -21.57 -10.40 -4.46
C LYS A 157 -21.92 -11.86 -4.16
N THR A 158 -21.16 -12.82 -4.70
CA THR A 158 -21.33 -14.24 -4.34
C THR A 158 -21.07 -14.54 -2.87
N GLU A 159 -20.36 -13.67 -2.15
CA GLU A 159 -20.14 -13.79 -0.69
C GLU A 159 -21.37 -13.37 0.13
N LEU A 160 -22.34 -12.69 -0.47
CA LEU A 160 -23.56 -12.23 0.21
C LEU A 160 -24.68 -13.28 0.13
N PRO A 161 -25.71 -13.19 0.98
CA PRO A 161 -26.97 -13.91 0.79
C PRO A 161 -27.58 -13.63 -0.58
N GLU A 162 -28.23 -14.63 -1.18
CA GLU A 162 -28.71 -14.60 -2.57
C GLU A 162 -29.64 -13.41 -2.84
N GLU A 163 -30.53 -13.13 -1.90
CA GLU A 163 -31.51 -12.05 -1.93
C GLU A 163 -30.87 -10.66 -2.03
N MET A 164 -29.61 -10.49 -1.61
CA MET A 164 -28.87 -9.22 -1.64
C MET A 164 -28.00 -9.06 -2.89
N ARG A 165 -27.93 -10.06 -3.78
CA ARG A 165 -26.98 -10.06 -4.90
C ARG A 165 -27.45 -9.23 -6.09
N TYR A 166 -28.76 -9.16 -6.32
CA TYR A 166 -29.29 -8.69 -7.61
C TYR A 166 -29.79 -7.25 -7.60
N ASP A 167 -30.26 -6.74 -6.45
CA ASP A 167 -30.67 -5.33 -6.34
C ASP A 167 -29.46 -4.44 -6.03
N MET A 168 -29.12 -3.53 -6.94
CA MET A 168 -28.04 -2.55 -6.76
C MET A 168 -28.49 -1.28 -6.04
N ASN A 169 -29.81 -1.02 -6.00
CA ASN A 169 -30.37 0.14 -5.31
C ASN A 169 -30.58 -0.15 -3.81
N GLN A 170 -30.58 -1.43 -3.44
CA GLN A 170 -30.61 -1.84 -2.05
C GLN A 170 -29.39 -1.28 -1.31
N LYS A 171 -29.66 -0.52 -0.25
CA LYS A 171 -28.64 -0.11 0.71
C LYS A 171 -28.17 -1.33 1.51
N ILE A 172 -26.87 -1.57 1.50
CA ILE A 172 -26.23 -2.67 2.23
C ILE A 172 -25.60 -2.08 3.50
N GLU A 173 -26.01 -2.58 4.65
CA GLU A 173 -25.42 -2.22 5.95
C GLU A 173 -24.31 -3.22 6.31
N ALA A 174 -23.31 -2.78 7.07
CA ALA A 174 -22.18 -3.62 7.50
C ALA A 174 -22.63 -4.92 8.18
N ILE A 175 -23.67 -4.84 9.03
CA ILE A 175 -24.23 -5.99 9.76
C ILE A 175 -24.86 -7.06 8.86
N SER A 176 -25.17 -6.72 7.61
CA SER A 176 -25.75 -7.64 6.63
C SER A 176 -24.69 -8.40 5.83
N ILE A 177 -23.41 -8.04 5.96
CA ILE A 177 -22.31 -8.70 5.26
C ILE A 177 -21.78 -9.83 6.15
N PRO A 178 -21.69 -11.08 5.65
CA PRO A 178 -21.13 -12.17 6.42
C PRO A 178 -19.68 -11.89 6.85
N GLU A 179 -19.36 -12.08 8.12
CA GLU A 179 -18.01 -11.88 8.68
C GLU A 179 -16.95 -12.77 7.99
N THR A 180 -17.37 -13.92 7.43
CA THR A 180 -16.50 -14.84 6.68
C THR A 180 -16.28 -14.45 5.22
N ALA A 181 -16.96 -13.40 4.73
CA ALA A 181 -16.86 -12.97 3.33
C ALA A 181 -15.41 -12.59 3.00
N LYS A 182 -14.84 -13.25 2.00
CA LYS A 182 -13.43 -13.03 1.64
C LYS A 182 -13.26 -11.73 0.86
N ILE A 183 -12.20 -10.98 1.17
CA ILE A 183 -11.82 -9.87 0.31
C ILE A 183 -11.35 -10.41 -1.04
N LYS A 184 -11.82 -9.77 -2.11
CA LYS A 184 -11.37 -10.03 -3.46
C LYS A 184 -10.18 -9.15 -3.79
N ASP A 185 -10.31 -7.85 -3.49
CA ASP A 185 -9.26 -6.86 -3.76
C ASP A 185 -9.02 -5.98 -2.53
N PHE A 186 -7.76 -5.59 -2.34
CA PHE A 186 -7.32 -4.65 -1.31
C PHE A 186 -6.55 -3.52 -1.98
N TYR A 187 -7.06 -2.29 -1.81
CA TYR A 187 -6.46 -1.07 -2.33
C TYR A 187 -6.10 -0.10 -1.22
N MET A 188 -4.97 0.58 -1.40
CA MET A 188 -4.67 1.85 -0.75
C MET A 188 -4.98 2.98 -1.73
N GLN A 189 -5.53 4.09 -1.21
CA GLN A 189 -5.83 5.29 -1.97
C GLN A 189 -5.20 6.52 -1.33
N TRP A 190 -4.41 7.25 -2.11
CA TRP A 190 -3.74 8.48 -1.72
C TRP A 190 -4.31 9.66 -2.52
N TYR A 191 -4.19 10.88 -1.97
CA TYR A 191 -4.79 12.10 -2.51
C TYR A 191 -3.76 13.21 -2.67
#